data_AF-A0A1V0A3F2-F1
#
_entry.id   AF-A0A1V0A3F2-F1
#
_cell.length_a   1.000
_cell.length_b   1.000
_cell.length_c   1.000
_cell.angle_alpha   90.00
_cell.angle_beta   90.00
_cell.angle_gamma   90.00
#
_symmetry.space_group_name_H-M   'P 1'
#
loop_
_entity.id
_entity.type
_entity.pdbx_description
1 polymer ?
#
loop_
_entity_poly.entity_id
_entity_poly.type
_entity_poly.pdbx_seq_one_letter_code
_entity_poly.pdbx_strand_id
1 'polypeptide(L)'
;MRPATVVAHVRPASSSEPPRKVIFQVPHPDPLLARLLRDECSEHLIKQSADITFGPTWTESGPKSDLVMRGTLVITRRGPGTVTITDVGGTTHYIATPSTRPLGTLSAGAQRLEVPLQLTPGACTGHAFAEAKKAFLFPVRASVDGGTERVVIVTPPKPLQDRLITYAHRACGTP
;
A
#
# COMPACT_ATOMS: atom_id res chain seq x y z
N MET A 1 -26.87 -23.22 -4.58
CA MET A 1 -27.27 -21.79 -4.43
C MET A 1 -27.69 -21.25 -5.79
N ARG A 2 -28.74 -20.41 -5.85
CA ARG A 2 -29.12 -19.70 -7.09
C ARG A 2 -28.33 -18.38 -7.18
N PRO A 3 -27.78 -18.00 -8.34
CA PRO A 3 -27.06 -16.74 -8.49
C PRO A 3 -27.97 -15.55 -8.15
N ALA A 4 -27.41 -14.55 -7.47
CA ALA A 4 -28.11 -13.29 -7.25
C ALA A 4 -28.31 -12.57 -8.60
N THR A 5 -29.44 -11.89 -8.74
CA THR A 5 -29.80 -11.20 -9.98
C THR A 5 -30.08 -9.74 -9.67
N VAL A 6 -29.44 -8.82 -10.40
CA VAL A 6 -29.77 -7.39 -10.32
C VAL A 6 -30.75 -7.06 -11.43
N VAL A 7 -31.88 -6.50 -11.05
CA VAL A 7 -32.89 -6.00 -11.98
C VAL A 7 -32.82 -4.48 -12.01
N ALA A 8 -32.42 -3.91 -13.14
CA ALA A 8 -32.41 -2.47 -13.35
C ALA A 8 -33.53 -2.08 -14.33
N HIS A 9 -34.22 -0.98 -14.04
CA HIS A 9 -35.11 -0.34 -14.99
C HIS A 9 -34.35 0.82 -15.63
N VAL A 10 -33.95 0.65 -16.90
CA VAL A 10 -33.06 1.60 -17.59
C VAL A 10 -33.86 2.36 -18.64
N ARG A 11 -33.74 3.69 -18.64
CA ARG A 11 -34.28 4.57 -19.68
C ARG A 11 -33.16 5.49 -20.17
N PRO A 12 -32.88 5.55 -21.49
CA PRO A 12 -31.97 6.56 -22.04
C PRO A 12 -32.50 7.97 -21.73
N ALA A 13 -31.62 8.89 -21.34
CA ALA A 13 -32.01 10.24 -20.93
C ALA A 13 -32.81 11.01 -22.01
N SER A 14 -32.58 10.68 -23.29
CA SER A 14 -33.22 11.29 -24.46
C SER A 14 -34.53 10.63 -24.90
N SER A 15 -35.00 9.56 -24.25
CA SER A 15 -36.21 8.83 -24.65
C SER A 15 -37.40 9.08 -23.71
N SER A 16 -38.59 9.27 -24.27
CA SER A 16 -39.87 9.33 -23.54
C SER A 16 -40.50 7.95 -23.31
N GLU A 17 -39.86 6.88 -23.76
CA GLU A 17 -40.37 5.51 -23.61
C GLU A 17 -40.31 5.02 -22.15
N PRO A 18 -41.19 4.07 -21.77
CA PRO A 18 -41.13 3.42 -20.46
C PRO A 18 -39.76 2.76 -20.21
N PRO A 19 -39.24 2.77 -18.97
CA PRO A 19 -37.99 2.09 -18.63
C PRO A 19 -38.03 0.61 -19.01
N ARG A 20 -36.99 0.14 -19.70
CA ARG A 20 -36.84 -1.29 -20.00
C ARG A 20 -36.21 -2.03 -18.84
N LYS A 21 -36.72 -3.22 -18.54
CA LYS A 21 -36.14 -4.12 -17.54
C LYS A 21 -34.87 -4.77 -18.10
N VAL A 22 -33.74 -4.55 -17.44
CA VAL A 22 -32.45 -5.16 -17.73
C VAL A 22 -32.07 -6.06 -16.56
N ILE A 23 -31.65 -7.29 -16.88
CA ILE A 23 -31.29 -8.30 -15.89
C ILE A 23 -29.80 -8.56 -15.99
N PHE A 24 -29.07 -8.27 -14.92
CA PHE A 24 -27.65 -8.58 -14.79
C PHE A 24 -27.47 -9.81 -13.91
N GLN A 25 -26.76 -10.81 -14.45
CA GLN A 25 -26.35 -11.99 -13.69
C GLN A 25 -25.16 -11.62 -12.80
N VAL A 26 -25.26 -11.84 -11.49
CA VAL A 26 -24.12 -11.70 -10.59
C VAL A 26 -23.41 -13.06 -10.51
N PRO A 27 -22.12 -13.14 -10.86
CA PRO A 27 -21.37 -14.39 -10.74
C PRO A 27 -21.38 -14.92 -9.30
N HIS A 28 -21.44 -16.24 -9.13
CA HIS A 28 -21.31 -16.88 -7.82
C HIS A 28 -20.24 -18.00 -7.85
N PRO A 29 -19.22 -17.94 -6.97
CA PRO A 29 -18.93 -16.85 -6.04
C PRO A 29 -18.58 -15.56 -6.79
N ASP A 30 -18.88 -14.42 -6.16
CA ASP A 30 -18.56 -13.13 -6.74
C ASP A 30 -17.02 -13.00 -6.85
N PRO A 31 -16.45 -12.77 -8.05
CA PRO A 31 -15.01 -12.73 -8.25
C PRO A 31 -14.35 -11.53 -7.54
N LEU A 32 -15.08 -10.42 -7.35
CA LEU A 32 -14.62 -9.29 -6.55
C LEU A 32 -14.57 -9.68 -5.07
N LEU A 33 -15.60 -10.35 -4.54
CA LEU A 33 -15.59 -10.81 -3.15
C LEU A 33 -14.48 -11.84 -2.90
N ALA A 34 -14.28 -12.77 -3.84
CA ALA A 34 -13.20 -13.75 -3.76
C ALA A 34 -11.82 -13.09 -3.80
N ARG A 35 -11.68 -11.96 -4.52
CA ARG A 35 -10.46 -11.15 -4.52
C ARG A 35 -10.28 -10.40 -3.20
N LEU A 36 -11.29 -9.71 -2.70
CA LEU A 36 -11.21 -8.97 -1.43
C LEU A 36 -10.89 -9.89 -0.26
N LEU A 37 -11.57 -11.04 -0.17
CA LEU A 37 -11.28 -12.05 0.84
C LEU A 37 -9.85 -12.57 0.74
N ARG A 38 -9.36 -12.80 -0.48
CA ARG A 38 -7.97 -13.18 -0.71
C ARG A 38 -7.05 -12.09 -0.18
N ASP A 39 -7.27 -10.82 -0.54
CA ASP A 39 -6.42 -9.70 -0.13
C ASP A 39 -6.41 -9.53 1.40
N GLU A 40 -7.56 -9.62 2.07
CA GLU A 40 -7.66 -9.53 3.54
C GLU A 40 -7.01 -10.72 4.27
N CYS A 41 -7.28 -11.95 3.83
CA CYS A 41 -6.62 -13.15 4.40
C CYS A 41 -5.11 -13.12 4.14
N SER A 42 -4.68 -12.51 3.03
CA SER A 42 -3.28 -12.37 2.68
C SER A 42 -2.52 -11.48 3.63
N GLU A 43 -3.08 -10.33 3.96
CA GLU A 43 -2.50 -9.43 4.94
C GLU A 43 -2.43 -10.09 6.33
N HIS A 44 -3.49 -10.81 6.72
CA HIS A 44 -3.54 -11.51 8.01
C HIS A 44 -2.42 -12.55 8.15
N LEU A 45 -2.16 -13.33 7.10
CA LEU A 45 -1.11 -14.36 7.11
C LEU A 45 0.29 -13.76 7.32
N ILE A 46 0.61 -12.64 6.65
CA ILE A 46 1.90 -11.98 6.89
C ILE A 46 2.00 -11.46 8.33
N LYS A 47 0.94 -10.83 8.84
CA LYS A 47 0.88 -10.28 10.21
C LYS A 47 1.01 -11.34 11.31
N GLN A 48 0.62 -12.59 11.04
CA GLN A 48 0.86 -13.70 11.97
C GLN A 48 2.35 -14.08 12.04
N SER A 49 3.10 -13.93 10.94
CA SER A 49 4.52 -14.28 10.88
C SER A 49 5.44 -13.13 11.31
N ALA A 50 5.10 -11.88 10.99
CA ALA A 50 5.90 -10.71 11.35
C ALA A 50 5.10 -9.40 11.41
N ASP A 51 5.54 -8.48 12.28
CA ASP A 51 5.16 -7.08 12.23
C ASP A 51 6.07 -6.32 11.26
N ILE A 52 5.50 -5.43 10.46
CA ILE A 52 6.23 -4.54 9.54
C ILE A 52 5.90 -3.10 9.94
N THR A 53 6.93 -2.33 10.27
CA THR A 53 6.78 -0.96 10.79
C THR A 53 7.81 -0.01 10.16
N PHE A 54 7.53 1.28 10.19
CA PHE A 54 8.55 2.29 9.87
C PHE A 54 9.51 2.44 11.05
N GLY A 55 10.81 2.43 10.76
CA GLY A 55 11.85 2.63 11.75
C GLY A 55 11.76 4.01 12.42
N PRO A 56 12.35 4.17 13.62
CA PRO A 56 12.23 5.42 14.38
C PRO A 56 13.06 6.55 13.80
N THR A 57 14.15 6.23 13.10
CA THR A 57 15.13 7.19 12.61
C THR A 57 14.94 7.45 11.13
N TRP A 58 14.69 8.71 10.80
CA TRP A 58 14.53 9.21 9.44
C TRP A 58 15.32 10.49 9.26
N THR A 59 16.07 10.59 8.17
CA THR A 59 16.97 11.72 7.90
C THR A 59 16.80 12.23 6.48
N GLU A 60 16.89 13.55 6.32
CA GLU A 60 16.91 14.21 5.02
C GLU A 60 18.36 14.31 4.54
N SER A 61 18.58 14.06 3.25
CA SER A 61 19.91 14.15 2.63
C SER A 61 19.81 14.59 1.17
N GLY A 62 20.85 15.24 0.66
CA GLY A 62 20.91 15.74 -0.71
C GLY A 62 20.65 17.25 -0.84
N PRO A 63 20.90 17.83 -2.03
CA PRO A 63 20.59 19.23 -2.31
C PRO A 63 19.07 19.46 -2.38
N LYS A 64 18.61 20.70 -2.25
CA LYS A 64 17.16 21.03 -2.25
C LYS A 64 16.42 20.48 -3.48
N SER A 65 17.06 20.49 -4.65
CA SER A 65 16.51 19.97 -5.91
C SER A 65 16.32 18.44 -5.93
N ASP A 66 17.07 17.71 -5.10
CA ASP A 66 17.06 16.23 -4.99
C ASP A 66 17.03 15.80 -3.52
N LEU A 67 16.25 16.51 -2.69
CA LEU A 67 16.19 16.22 -1.27
C LEU A 67 15.48 14.88 -1.07
N VAL A 68 16.16 13.90 -0.47
CA VAL A 68 15.61 12.56 -0.23
C VAL A 68 15.47 12.29 1.26
N MET A 69 14.32 11.73 1.64
CA MET A 69 14.06 11.24 2.98
C MET A 69 14.48 9.77 3.10
N ARG A 70 15.37 9.45 4.05
CA ARG A 70 15.97 8.13 4.25
C ARG A 70 15.58 7.56 5.60
N GLY A 71 15.29 6.27 5.63
CA GLY A 71 15.04 5.55 6.87
C GLY A 71 15.02 4.05 6.62
N THR A 72 14.32 3.31 7.48
CA THR A 72 14.19 1.87 7.37
C THR A 72 12.75 1.42 7.54
N LEU A 73 12.39 0.31 6.91
CA LEU A 73 11.33 -0.55 7.40
C LEU A 73 11.95 -1.57 8.36
N VAL A 74 11.26 -1.79 9.47
CA VAL A 74 11.62 -2.74 10.51
C VAL A 74 10.64 -3.88 10.48
N ILE A 75 11.15 -5.08 10.25
CA ILE A 75 10.40 -6.32 10.27
C ILE A 75 10.78 -7.07 11.54
N THR A 76 9.80 -7.38 12.37
CA THR A 76 10.01 -8.06 13.66
C THR A 76 9.20 -9.34 13.69
N ARG A 77 9.85 -10.45 14.08
CA ARG A 77 9.24 -11.78 14.09
C ARG A 77 8.06 -11.86 15.06
N ARG A 78 6.99 -12.52 14.61
CA ARG A 78 5.81 -12.87 15.41
C ARG A 78 5.50 -14.37 15.38
N GLY A 79 5.90 -15.05 14.31
CA GLY A 79 5.65 -16.47 14.10
C GLY A 79 6.83 -17.19 13.46
N PRO A 80 6.69 -18.51 13.23
CA PRO A 80 7.68 -19.31 12.54
C PRO A 80 7.76 -18.95 11.05
N GLY A 81 8.74 -19.55 10.37
CA GLY A 81 8.92 -19.42 8.92
C GLY A 81 9.83 -18.27 8.52
N THR A 82 10.24 -18.28 7.27
CA THR A 82 11.05 -17.24 6.64
C THR A 82 10.13 -16.19 6.04
N VAL A 83 10.36 -14.91 6.36
CA VAL A 83 9.59 -13.79 5.77
C VAL A 83 10.47 -13.06 4.77
N THR A 84 10.07 -13.01 3.51
CA THR A 84 10.76 -12.22 2.48
C THR A 84 9.98 -10.96 2.18
N ILE A 85 10.66 -9.82 2.19
CA ILE A 85 10.12 -8.54 1.72
C ILE A 85 10.65 -8.33 0.31
N THR A 86 9.75 -8.32 -0.67
CA THR A 86 10.13 -8.18 -2.08
C THR A 86 10.30 -6.71 -2.46
N ASP A 87 9.32 -5.88 -2.08
CA ASP A 87 9.21 -4.51 -2.55
C ASP A 87 8.34 -3.65 -1.62
N VAL A 88 8.48 -2.33 -1.74
CA VAL A 88 7.63 -1.32 -1.12
C VAL A 88 7.14 -0.41 -2.22
N GLY A 89 5.83 -0.41 -2.46
CA GLY A 89 5.22 0.50 -3.43
C GLY A 89 5.11 1.91 -2.88
N GLY A 90 5.18 2.89 -3.78
CA GLY A 90 4.86 4.28 -3.48
C GLY A 90 3.37 4.51 -3.25
N THR A 91 3.05 5.71 -2.79
CA THR A 91 1.70 6.28 -2.79
C THR A 91 1.62 7.39 -3.84
N THR A 92 0.44 7.96 -4.03
CA THR A 92 0.29 9.16 -4.89
C THR A 92 1.18 10.33 -4.43
N HIS A 93 1.53 10.38 -3.13
CA HIS A 93 2.29 11.48 -2.55
C HIS A 93 3.77 11.19 -2.44
N TYR A 94 4.15 9.93 -2.31
CA TYR A 94 5.53 9.53 -2.08
C TYR A 94 5.94 8.39 -2.99
N ILE A 95 7.04 8.58 -3.71
CA ILE A 95 7.73 7.49 -4.39
C ILE A 95 8.59 6.77 -3.34
N ALA A 96 8.43 5.46 -3.26
CA ALA A 96 9.27 4.59 -2.47
C ALA A 96 10.31 3.94 -3.38
N THR A 97 11.59 4.25 -3.16
CA THR A 97 12.69 3.72 -3.97
C THR A 97 13.45 2.66 -3.18
N PRO A 98 13.29 1.37 -3.51
CA PRO A 98 14.07 0.30 -2.91
C PRO A 98 15.52 0.35 -3.39
N SER A 99 16.48 0.01 -2.51
CA SER A 99 17.89 -0.10 -2.91
C SER A 99 18.21 -1.39 -3.69
N THR A 100 17.46 -2.46 -3.43
CA THR A 100 17.64 -3.79 -4.02
C THR A 100 16.29 -4.51 -4.14
N ARG A 101 16.22 -5.56 -4.96
CA ARG A 101 15.07 -6.48 -5.02
C ARG A 101 15.57 -7.94 -5.02
N PRO A 102 15.10 -8.81 -4.11
CA PRO A 102 14.22 -8.51 -2.98
C PRO A 102 14.86 -7.49 -2.01
N LEU A 103 14.01 -6.84 -1.23
CA LEU A 103 14.44 -5.86 -0.23
C LEU A 103 15.13 -6.50 0.96
N GLY A 104 14.74 -7.71 1.33
CA GLY A 104 15.42 -8.50 2.35
C GLY A 104 14.64 -9.72 2.78
N THR A 105 15.32 -10.62 3.50
CA THR A 105 14.72 -11.86 4.02
C THR A 105 15.02 -12.01 5.51
N LEU A 106 13.98 -12.11 6.32
CA LEU A 106 14.04 -12.46 7.72
C LEU A 106 14.04 -13.98 7.84
N SER A 107 15.24 -14.57 7.96
CA SER A 107 15.42 -16.02 8.12
C SER A 107 14.73 -16.52 9.38
N ALA A 108 14.23 -17.77 9.36
CA ALA A 108 13.42 -18.36 10.45
C ALA A 108 14.02 -18.22 11.87
N GLY A 109 15.36 -18.19 12.00
CA GLY A 109 16.05 -18.00 13.29
C GLY A 109 16.31 -16.54 13.70
N ALA A 110 16.18 -15.58 12.78
CA ALA A 110 16.40 -14.16 13.06
C ALA A 110 15.15 -13.50 13.63
N GLN A 111 15.32 -12.61 14.63
CA GLN A 111 14.19 -11.90 15.27
C GLN A 111 13.83 -10.58 14.57
N ARG A 112 14.78 -9.99 13.86
CA ARG A 112 14.64 -8.65 13.29
C ARG A 112 15.37 -8.53 11.96
N LEU A 113 14.77 -7.80 11.03
CA LEU A 113 15.35 -7.37 9.77
C LEU A 113 15.08 -5.87 9.60
N GLU A 114 16.09 -5.13 9.17
CA GLU A 114 15.95 -3.72 8.80
C GLU A 114 16.24 -3.56 7.32
N VAL A 115 15.30 -2.94 6.61
CA VAL A 115 15.36 -2.73 5.17
C VAL A 115 15.49 -1.23 4.91
N PRO A 116 16.58 -0.75 4.30
CA PRO A 116 16.72 0.64 3.91
C PRO A 116 15.61 1.07 2.94
N LEU A 117 15.04 2.25 3.18
CA LEU A 117 14.00 2.84 2.35
C LEU A 117 14.30 4.32 2.07
N GLN A 118 14.05 4.72 0.83
CA GLN A 118 14.14 6.11 0.39
C GLN A 118 12.77 6.58 -0.06
N LEU A 119 12.37 7.77 0.38
CA LEU A 119 11.12 8.42 0.00
C LEU A 119 11.42 9.76 -0.67
N THR A 120 10.73 10.03 -1.79
CA THR A 120 10.69 11.34 -2.45
C THR A 120 9.23 11.73 -2.74
N PRO A 121 8.92 13.03 -2.91
CA PRO A 121 7.59 13.44 -3.36
C PRO A 121 7.26 12.82 -4.73
N GLY A 122 6.04 12.33 -4.90
CA GLY A 122 5.55 11.80 -6.17
C GLY A 122 5.14 12.88 -7.17
N ALA A 123 4.70 14.04 -6.67
CA ALA A 123 4.39 15.22 -7.47
C ALA A 123 4.46 16.48 -6.59
N CYS A 124 4.93 17.59 -7.16
CA CYS A 124 5.06 18.88 -6.47
C CYS A 124 3.98 19.89 -6.89
N THR A 125 2.75 19.43 -7.12
CA THR A 125 1.62 20.30 -7.48
C THR A 125 0.73 20.55 -6.27
N GLY A 126 0.10 21.72 -6.19
CA GLY A 126 -0.84 22.03 -5.09
C GLY A 126 -1.99 21.01 -4.97
N HIS A 127 -2.42 20.42 -6.08
CA HIS A 127 -3.41 19.34 -6.10
C HIS A 127 -2.89 18.06 -5.43
N ALA A 128 -1.62 17.72 -5.63
CA ALA A 128 -1.01 16.55 -5.00
C ALA A 128 -1.00 16.65 -3.47
N PHE A 129 -0.94 17.85 -2.89
CA PHE A 129 -0.98 18.05 -1.43
C PHE A 129 -2.40 18.20 -0.87
N ALA A 130 -3.33 18.77 -1.63
CA ALA A 130 -4.69 19.06 -1.16
C ALA A 130 -5.59 17.81 -1.05
N GLU A 131 -5.31 16.74 -1.81
CA GLU A 131 -6.12 15.51 -1.83
C GLU A 131 -5.46 14.31 -1.11
N ALA A 132 -4.81 14.57 0.02
CA ALA A 132 -4.05 13.59 0.81
C ALA A 132 -4.88 12.58 1.63
N LYS A 133 -5.84 11.89 1.01
CA LYS A 133 -6.70 10.92 1.73
C LYS A 133 -6.03 9.57 2.03
N LYS A 134 -5.03 9.18 1.23
CA LYS A 134 -4.29 7.90 1.36
C LYS A 134 -2.77 8.06 1.21
N ALA A 135 -2.26 9.25 1.52
CA ALA A 135 -0.86 9.61 1.32
C ALA A 135 0.14 8.67 2.03
N PHE A 136 -0.29 8.03 3.13
CA PHE A 136 0.56 7.24 4.02
C PHE A 136 0.20 5.75 4.08
N LEU A 137 -0.54 5.24 3.09
CA LEU A 137 -0.87 3.81 2.99
C LEU A 137 0.13 3.12 2.05
N PHE A 138 1.32 2.78 2.54
CA PHE A 138 2.38 2.17 1.73
C PHE A 138 2.15 0.66 1.57
N PRO A 139 1.98 0.14 0.34
CA PRO A 139 1.86 -1.29 0.12
C PRO A 139 3.23 -1.97 0.19
N VAL A 140 3.42 -2.88 1.15
CA VAL A 140 4.60 -3.73 1.26
C VAL A 140 4.27 -5.11 0.71
N ARG A 141 5.11 -5.59 -0.21
CA ARG A 141 5.00 -6.92 -0.80
C ARG A 141 5.86 -7.91 -0.02
N ALA A 142 5.23 -8.95 0.51
CA ALA A 142 5.90 -9.94 1.34
C ALA A 142 5.40 -11.36 1.08
N SER A 143 6.23 -12.36 1.37
CA SER A 143 5.86 -13.77 1.35
C SER A 143 6.40 -14.50 2.58
N VAL A 144 5.75 -15.61 2.93
CA VAL A 144 6.18 -16.53 4.00
C VAL A 144 6.58 -17.85 3.35
N ASP A 145 7.74 -18.38 3.72
CA ASP A 145 8.29 -19.66 3.27
C ASP A 145 8.29 -19.84 1.73
N GLY A 146 8.56 -18.76 0.99
CA GLY A 146 8.57 -18.77 -0.47
C GLY A 146 7.20 -18.95 -1.12
N GLY A 147 6.13 -18.86 -0.34
CA GLY A 147 4.75 -18.92 -0.83
C GLY A 147 4.33 -17.69 -1.64
N THR A 148 3.03 -17.60 -1.91
CA THR A 148 2.46 -16.50 -2.70
C THR A 148 2.75 -15.13 -2.07
N GLU A 149 3.25 -14.20 -2.88
CA GLU A 149 3.43 -12.81 -2.48
C GLU A 149 2.09 -12.14 -2.16
N ARG A 150 2.05 -11.51 -0.98
CA ARG A 150 0.90 -10.81 -0.40
C ARG A 150 1.24 -9.35 -0.19
N VAL A 151 0.22 -8.49 -0.21
CA VAL A 151 0.36 -7.06 0.08
C VAL A 151 -0.10 -6.77 1.49
N VAL A 152 0.71 -6.03 2.24
CA VAL A 152 0.38 -5.50 3.57
C VAL A 152 0.42 -3.98 3.49
N ILE A 153 -0.64 -3.31 3.93
CA ILE A 153 -0.61 -1.85 4.05
C ILE A 153 0.09 -1.47 5.35
N VAL A 154 1.19 -0.72 5.22
CA VAL A 154 1.97 -0.23 6.34
C VAL A 154 1.88 1.29 6.39
N THR A 155 1.54 1.82 7.56
CA THR A 155 1.36 3.25 7.78
C THR A 155 2.45 3.78 8.72
N PRO A 156 3.21 4.81 8.30
CA PRO A 156 4.10 5.55 9.20
C PRO A 156 3.36 6.01 10.45
N PRO A 157 4.00 5.98 11.64
CA PRO A 157 3.42 6.57 12.84
C PRO A 157 3.19 8.08 12.65
N LYS A 158 2.20 8.66 13.33
CA LYS A 158 1.79 10.06 13.17
C LYS A 158 2.96 11.07 13.23
N PRO A 159 3.94 10.96 14.15
CA PRO A 159 5.10 11.86 14.15
C PRO A 159 5.92 11.79 12.86
N LEU A 160 6.04 10.61 12.25
CA LEU A 160 6.72 10.46 10.97
C LEU A 160 5.88 11.02 9.82
N GLN A 161 4.56 10.87 9.86
CA GLN A 161 3.67 11.50 8.86
C GLN A 161 3.86 13.03 8.85
N ASP A 162 3.88 13.67 10.02
CA ASP A 162 4.07 15.12 10.14
C ASP A 162 5.43 15.58 9.61
N ARG A 163 6.47 14.78 9.88
CA ARG A 163 7.80 15.01 9.31
C ARG A 163 7.84 14.85 7.80
N LEU A 164 7.16 13.84 7.25
CA LEU A 164 7.09 13.61 5.81
C LEU A 164 6.35 14.74 5.09
N ILE A 165 5.28 15.27 5.69
CA ILE A 165 4.58 16.46 5.17
C ILE A 165 5.55 17.63 5.10
N THR A 166 6.20 17.96 6.23
CA THR A 166 7.15 19.08 6.31
C THR A 166 8.30 18.92 5.31
N TYR A 167 8.82 17.70 5.18
CA TYR A 167 9.83 17.35 4.20
C TYR A 167 9.35 17.59 2.77
N ALA A 168 8.14 17.14 2.42
CA ALA A 168 7.60 17.28 1.07
C ALA A 168 7.38 18.76 0.70
N HIS A 169 6.91 19.60 1.62
CA HIS A 169 6.85 21.05 1.42
C HIS A 169 8.23 21.65 1.10
N ARG A 170 9.26 21.29 1.89
CA ARG A 170 10.64 21.76 1.66
C ARG A 170 11.20 21.30 0.32
N ALA A 171 11.02 20.03 -0.02
CA ALA A 171 11.51 19.43 -1.26
C ALA A 171 10.83 20.04 -2.49
N CYS A 172 9.52 20.31 -2.40
CA CYS A 172 8.74 20.91 -3.49
C CYS A 172 8.82 22.44 -3.55
N GLY A 173 9.45 23.08 -2.56
CA GLY A 173 9.57 24.55 -2.50
C GLY A 173 8.23 25.26 -2.26
N THR A 174 7.24 24.56 -1.70
CA THR A 174 5.93 25.10 -1.34
C THR A 174 5.91 25.43 0.16
N PRO A 175 5.23 26.51 0.58
CA PRO A 175 5.06 26.84 2.01
C PRO A 175 4.31 25.74 2.76
#